data_AF-A0A670ZP97-F1
#
_entry.id   AF-A0A670ZP97-F1
#
_cell.length_a   1.000
_cell.length_b   1.000
_cell.length_c   1.000
_cell.angle_alpha   90.00
_cell.angle_beta   90.00
_cell.angle_gamma   90.00
#
_symmetry.space_group_name_H-M   'P 1'
#
loop_
_entity.id
_entity.type
_entity.pdbx_description
1 polymer ?
#
loop_
_entity_poly.entity_id
_entity_poly.type
_entity_poly.pdbx_seq_one_letter_code
_entity_poly.pdbx_strand_id
1 'polypeptide(L)'
;MRQIYQNREQLKLLGDYLVLCRSGALKEISKRLDHRHYLLECPHKYSVADLRQIADGIFETFLQSLIQFASHHVYSCDLCTQRGFICQICNKNDIIFPFEFATTSRCSECKTVFHNSCQANVSFCPRCVRRQKYHQQLQEFLWK
;
A
#
# COMPACT_ATOMS: atom_id res chain seq x y z
N MET A 1 18.15 -4.69 -8.58
CA MET A 1 17.68 -4.87 -7.18
C MET A 1 16.69 -3.79 -6.71
N ARG A 2 16.99 -2.48 -6.81
CA ARG A 2 16.07 -1.42 -6.31
C ARG A 2 14.65 -1.49 -6.89
N GLN A 3 14.53 -1.68 -8.21
CA GLN A 3 13.22 -1.80 -8.88
C GLN A 3 12.41 -3.00 -8.37
N ILE A 4 13.06 -4.14 -8.18
CA ILE A 4 12.43 -5.36 -7.69
C ILE A 4 11.89 -5.15 -6.28
N TYR A 5 12.67 -4.50 -5.41
CA TYR A 5 12.20 -4.15 -4.07
C TYR A 5 10.98 -3.22 -4.10
N GLN A 6 10.98 -2.20 -4.96
CA GLN A 6 9.83 -1.32 -5.13
C GLN A 6 8.59 -2.07 -5.64
N ASN A 7 8.75 -2.94 -6.63
CA ASN A 7 7.66 -3.80 -7.13
C ASN A 7 7.14 -4.73 -6.01
N ARG A 8 8.02 -5.24 -5.15
CA ARG A 8 7.63 -6.06 -3.98
C ARG A 8 6.89 -5.27 -2.93
N GLU A 9 7.28 -4.03 -2.66
CA GLU A 9 6.54 -3.14 -1.76
C GLU A 9 5.16 -2.81 -2.33
N GLN A 10 5.07 -2.54 -3.63
CA GLN A 10 3.81 -2.28 -4.32
C GLN A 10 2.88 -3.49 -4.24
N LEU A 11 3.40 -4.69 -4.55
CA LEU A 11 2.64 -5.94 -4.49
C LEU A 11 2.14 -6.24 -3.07
N LYS A 12 2.96 -5.99 -2.04
CA LYS A 12 2.55 -6.14 -0.63
C LYS A 12 1.35 -5.23 -0.32
N LEU A 13 1.41 -3.97 -0.73
CA LEU A 13 0.33 -3.01 -0.48
C LEU A 13 -0.95 -3.39 -1.21
N LEU A 14 -0.84 -3.90 -2.44
CA LEU A 14 -1.98 -4.47 -3.17
C LEU A 14 -2.52 -5.71 -2.45
N GLY A 15 -1.64 -6.57 -1.94
CA GLY A 15 -1.99 -7.74 -1.12
C GLY A 15 -2.84 -7.37 0.09
N ASP A 16 -2.55 -6.27 0.79
CA ASP A 16 -3.34 -5.79 1.93
C ASP A 16 -4.81 -5.49 1.56
N TYR A 17 -5.09 -5.08 0.31
CA TYR A 17 -6.46 -4.92 -0.19
C TYR A 17 -7.09 -6.28 -0.49
N LEU A 18 -6.37 -7.15 -1.18
CA LEU A 18 -6.89 -8.47 -1.59
C LEU A 18 -7.22 -9.36 -0.40
N VAL A 19 -6.38 -9.37 0.64
CA VAL A 19 -6.58 -10.19 1.86
C VAL A 19 -7.91 -9.89 2.53
N LEU A 20 -8.36 -8.64 2.47
CA LEU A 20 -9.58 -8.19 3.12
C LEU A 20 -10.76 -8.02 2.15
N CYS A 21 -10.55 -8.35 0.87
CA CYS A 21 -11.57 -8.31 -0.16
C CYS A 21 -12.32 -9.65 -0.25
N ARG A 22 -13.65 -9.59 -0.33
CA ARG A 22 -14.52 -10.77 -0.36
C ARG A 22 -14.91 -11.22 -1.78
N SER A 23 -14.32 -10.60 -2.81
CA SER A 23 -14.57 -10.89 -4.22
C SER A 23 -14.00 -12.24 -4.70
N GLY A 24 -13.09 -12.84 -3.94
CA GLY A 24 -12.33 -14.02 -4.36
C GLY A 24 -11.00 -13.71 -5.03
N ALA A 25 -10.64 -12.44 -5.26
CA ALA A 25 -9.38 -12.04 -5.90
C ALA A 25 -8.12 -12.56 -5.17
N LEU A 26 -8.17 -12.71 -3.84
CA LEU A 26 -7.08 -13.35 -3.08
C LEU A 26 -6.86 -14.81 -3.53
N LYS A 27 -7.94 -15.56 -3.76
CA LYS A 27 -7.85 -16.95 -4.23
C LYS A 27 -7.28 -17.01 -5.65
N GLU A 28 -7.65 -16.06 -6.50
CA GLU A 28 -7.14 -15.98 -7.87
C GLU A 28 -5.65 -15.66 -7.94
N ILE A 29 -5.19 -14.64 -7.20
CA ILE A 29 -3.75 -14.32 -7.16
C ILE A 29 -2.95 -15.44 -6.49
N SER A 30 -3.51 -16.11 -5.48
CA SER A 30 -2.86 -17.25 -4.81
C SER A 30 -2.52 -18.37 -5.79
N LYS A 31 -3.39 -18.65 -6.77
CA LYS A 31 -3.10 -19.64 -7.83
C LYS A 31 -1.89 -19.24 -8.69
N ARG A 32 -1.64 -17.94 -8.88
CA ARG A 32 -0.50 -17.41 -9.65
C ARG A 32 0.79 -17.39 -8.83
N LEU A 33 0.67 -17.22 -7.52
CA LEU A 33 1.79 -17.20 -6.58
C LEU A 33 2.36 -18.59 -6.34
N ASP A 34 1.52 -19.62 -6.49
CA ASP A 34 1.84 -20.99 -6.08
C ASP A 34 2.23 -21.00 -4.57
N HIS A 35 3.31 -21.67 -4.16
CA HIS A 35 3.74 -21.72 -2.76
C HIS A 35 4.39 -20.42 -2.24
N ARG A 36 4.31 -19.30 -2.96
CA ARG A 36 5.04 -18.05 -2.67
C ARG A 36 4.19 -16.96 -2.03
N HIS A 37 3.36 -17.32 -1.04
CA HIS A 37 2.49 -16.36 -0.34
C HIS A 37 3.24 -15.22 0.37
N TYR A 38 4.49 -15.46 0.80
CA TYR A 38 5.35 -14.43 1.40
C TYR A 38 5.58 -13.21 0.50
N LEU A 39 5.35 -13.33 -0.82
CA LEU A 39 5.43 -12.23 -1.78
C LEU A 39 4.39 -11.13 -1.49
N LEU A 40 3.23 -11.50 -0.93
CA LEU A 40 2.16 -10.56 -0.53
C LEU A 40 2.34 -9.99 0.88
N GLU A 41 3.17 -10.61 1.72
CA GLU A 41 3.28 -10.25 3.13
C GLU A 41 4.51 -9.39 3.42
N CYS A 42 5.64 -9.73 2.79
CA CYS A 42 6.94 -9.27 3.24
C CYS A 42 7.86 -8.92 2.04
N PRO A 43 8.11 -7.63 1.76
CA PRO A 43 8.85 -7.20 0.57
C PRO A 43 10.33 -7.62 0.55
N HIS A 44 10.90 -7.92 1.72
CA HIS A 44 12.32 -8.29 1.87
C HIS A 44 12.56 -9.81 1.95
N LYS A 45 11.52 -10.64 1.95
CA LYS A 45 11.67 -12.11 1.92
C LYS A 45 11.76 -12.63 0.50
N TYR A 46 12.78 -13.43 0.25
CA TYR A 46 13.04 -14.10 -1.03
C TYR A 46 13.44 -15.55 -0.77
N SER A 47 12.98 -16.44 -1.61
CA SER A 47 13.52 -17.79 -1.71
C SER A 47 14.80 -17.81 -2.55
N VAL A 48 15.59 -18.87 -2.43
CA VAL A 48 16.75 -19.09 -3.32
C VAL A 48 16.31 -19.18 -4.79
N ALA A 49 15.12 -19.74 -5.05
CA ALA A 49 14.55 -19.80 -6.39
C ALA A 49 14.25 -18.39 -6.94
N ASP A 50 13.72 -17.47 -6.12
CA ASP A 50 13.51 -16.08 -6.54
C ASP A 50 14.85 -15.42 -6.86
N LEU A 51 15.88 -15.60 -6.03
CA LEU A 51 17.21 -15.01 -6.27
C LEU A 51 17.81 -15.48 -7.59
N ARG A 52 17.62 -16.76 -7.94
CA ARG A 52 17.99 -17.28 -9.27
C ARG A 52 17.18 -16.62 -10.39
N GLN A 53 15.85 -16.56 -10.25
CA GLN A 53 14.98 -15.90 -11.24
C GLN A 53 15.30 -14.40 -11.42
N ILE A 54 15.81 -13.74 -10.37
CA ILE A 54 16.29 -12.36 -10.43
C ILE A 54 17.56 -12.27 -11.27
N ALA A 55 18.51 -13.18 -11.06
CA ALA A 55 19.73 -13.26 -11.87
C ALA A 55 19.42 -13.56 -13.34
N ASP A 56 18.42 -14.42 -13.59
CA ASP A 56 17.94 -14.79 -14.93
C ASP A 56 17.05 -13.71 -15.58
N GLY A 57 16.71 -12.62 -14.87
CA GLY A 57 15.89 -11.51 -15.38
C GLY A 57 14.39 -11.81 -15.51
N ILE A 58 13.91 -13.00 -15.14
CA ILE A 58 12.51 -13.41 -15.30
C ILE A 58 11.63 -13.07 -14.09
N PHE A 59 12.22 -12.76 -12.93
CA PHE A 59 11.45 -12.44 -11.73
C PHE A 59 10.65 -11.14 -11.86
N GLU A 60 11.19 -10.16 -12.59
CA GLU A 60 10.55 -8.85 -12.73
C GLU A 60 9.26 -8.92 -13.54
N THR A 61 9.26 -9.64 -14.66
CA THR A 61 8.05 -9.84 -15.48
C THR A 61 6.98 -10.61 -14.71
N PHE A 62 7.39 -11.61 -13.92
CA PHE A 62 6.50 -12.32 -13.00
C PHE A 62 5.85 -11.36 -12.00
N LEU A 63 6.64 -10.50 -11.32
CA LEU A 63 6.09 -9.51 -10.37
C LEU A 63 5.16 -8.51 -11.03
N GLN A 64 5.52 -7.99 -12.20
CA GLN A 64 4.67 -7.04 -12.94
C GLN A 64 3.31 -7.67 -13.27
N SER A 65 3.27 -8.95 -13.64
CA SER A 65 2.00 -9.65 -13.92
C SER A 65 1.08 -9.73 -12.69
N LEU A 66 1.66 -9.91 -11.49
CA LEU A 66 0.92 -9.95 -10.23
C LEU A 66 0.41 -8.55 -9.84
N ILE A 67 1.27 -7.54 -10.00
CA ILE A 67 0.94 -6.13 -9.73
C ILE A 67 -0.21 -5.69 -10.64
N GLN A 68 -0.12 -5.96 -11.94
CA GLN A 68 -1.17 -5.61 -12.91
C GLN A 68 -2.51 -6.25 -12.56
N PHE A 69 -2.51 -7.55 -12.22
CA PHE A 69 -3.73 -8.24 -11.79
C PHE A 69 -4.33 -7.58 -10.55
N ALA A 70 -3.52 -7.38 -9.51
CA ALA A 70 -4.01 -6.87 -8.24
C ALA A 70 -4.43 -5.40 -8.34
N SER A 71 -3.70 -4.57 -9.08
CA SER A 71 -4.05 -3.17 -9.31
C SER A 71 -5.36 -3.06 -10.09
N HIS A 72 -5.51 -3.85 -11.17
CA HIS A 72 -6.75 -3.88 -11.94
C HIS A 72 -7.94 -4.23 -11.03
N HIS A 73 -7.80 -5.27 -10.20
CA HIS A 73 -8.84 -5.63 -9.24
C HIS A 73 -9.15 -4.49 -8.26
N VAL A 74 -8.14 -3.85 -7.67
CA VAL A 74 -8.37 -2.78 -6.68
C VAL A 74 -9.10 -1.59 -7.31
N TYR A 75 -8.74 -1.19 -8.53
CA TYR A 75 -9.42 -0.11 -9.23
C TYR A 75 -10.84 -0.46 -9.67
N SER A 76 -11.13 -1.73 -9.96
CA SER A 76 -12.43 -2.18 -10.47
C SER A 76 -13.36 -2.76 -9.39
N CYS A 77 -12.96 -2.78 -8.12
CA CYS A 77 -13.71 -3.43 -7.05
C CYS A 77 -14.18 -2.42 -6.01
N ASP A 78 -15.50 -2.25 -5.88
CA ASP A 78 -16.13 -1.33 -4.93
C ASP A 78 -15.69 -1.54 -3.47
N LEU A 79 -15.45 -2.80 -3.07
CA LEU A 79 -14.95 -3.12 -1.73
C LEU A 79 -13.53 -2.59 -1.50
N CYS A 80 -12.70 -2.62 -2.54
CA CYS A 80 -11.32 -2.13 -2.46
C CYS A 80 -11.27 -0.61 -2.56
N THR A 81 -12.04 0.00 -3.46
CA THR A 81 -12.07 1.46 -3.66
C THR A 81 -12.57 2.19 -2.42
N GLN A 82 -13.56 1.64 -1.69
CA GLN A 82 -14.03 2.17 -0.40
C GLN A 82 -12.94 2.21 0.69
N ARG A 83 -11.87 1.44 0.52
CA ARG A 83 -10.70 1.42 1.43
C ARG A 83 -9.53 2.25 0.90
N GLY A 84 -9.71 2.95 -0.20
CA GLY A 84 -8.78 3.98 -0.65
C GLY A 84 -8.82 5.19 0.28
N PHE A 85 -8.01 6.19 -0.03
CA PHE A 85 -7.89 7.40 0.77
C PHE A 85 -8.43 8.59 0.00
N ILE A 86 -8.97 9.56 0.74
CA ILE A 86 -9.16 10.93 0.25
C ILE A 86 -8.04 11.77 0.85
N CYS A 87 -7.35 12.54 0.02
CA CYS A 87 -6.28 13.42 0.46
C CYS A 87 -6.84 14.52 1.37
N GLN A 88 -6.52 14.49 2.67
CA GLN A 88 -7.08 15.43 3.66
C GLN A 88 -6.57 16.88 3.55
N ILE A 89 -5.61 17.12 2.65
CA ILE A 89 -5.00 18.44 2.42
C ILE A 89 -5.78 19.18 1.33
N CYS A 90 -6.01 18.55 0.18
CA CYS A 90 -6.74 19.16 -0.93
C CYS A 90 -8.23 18.81 -0.94
N ASN A 91 -8.66 17.76 -0.24
CA ASN A 91 -10.04 17.25 -0.16
C ASN A 91 -10.72 17.09 -1.53
N LYS A 92 -9.94 16.80 -2.58
CA LYS A 92 -10.51 16.42 -3.87
C LYS A 92 -11.14 15.03 -3.76
N ASN A 93 -12.22 14.79 -4.53
CA ASN A 93 -12.98 13.55 -4.48
C ASN A 93 -12.31 12.37 -5.23
N ASP A 94 -11.05 12.50 -5.64
CA ASP A 94 -10.30 11.38 -6.20
C ASP A 94 -9.80 10.44 -5.10
N ILE A 95 -10.05 9.15 -5.31
CA ILE A 95 -9.55 8.09 -4.43
C ILE A 95 -8.10 7.84 -4.78
N ILE A 96 -7.23 7.93 -3.78
CA ILE A 96 -5.79 7.64 -3.91
C ILE A 96 -5.40 6.41 -3.11
N PHE A 97 -4.36 5.73 -3.57
CA PHE A 97 -3.92 4.47 -2.99
C PHE A 97 -2.46 4.50 -2.56
N PRO A 98 -2.08 3.73 -1.51
CA PRO A 98 -0.72 3.70 -1.01
C PRO A 98 0.28 3.06 -1.98
N PHE A 99 -0.17 2.28 -2.97
CA PHE A 99 0.67 1.62 -3.97
C PHE A 99 0.97 2.51 -5.20
N GLU A 100 0.47 3.76 -5.22
CA GLU A 100 0.65 4.73 -6.31
C GLU A 100 1.87 5.63 -6.06
N PHE A 101 3.06 5.03 -5.92
CA PHE A 101 4.27 5.72 -5.46
C PHE A 101 4.68 6.96 -6.27
N ALA A 102 4.27 7.04 -7.55
CA ALA A 102 4.55 8.19 -8.40
C ALA A 102 3.76 9.45 -8.00
N THR A 103 2.53 9.28 -7.50
CA THR A 103 1.59 10.38 -7.27
C THR A 103 1.26 10.56 -5.79
N THR A 104 1.52 9.56 -4.95
CA THR A 104 1.14 9.56 -3.54
C THR A 104 2.31 9.30 -2.60
N SER A 105 2.16 9.83 -1.38
CA SER A 105 3.06 9.61 -0.26
C SER A 105 2.26 9.13 0.95
N ARG A 106 2.89 8.29 1.77
CA ARG A 106 2.28 7.73 2.98
C ARG A 106 2.97 8.26 4.22
N CYS A 107 2.20 8.77 5.17
CA CYS A 107 2.72 9.16 6.47
C CYS A 107 3.39 7.95 7.17
N SER A 108 4.61 8.13 7.67
CA SER A 108 5.38 7.10 8.36
C SER A 108 4.71 6.65 9.67
N GLU A 109 3.98 7.54 10.33
CA GLU A 109 3.33 7.27 11.63
C GLU A 109 1.90 6.73 11.45
N CYS A 110 0.97 7.54 10.94
CA CYS A 110 -0.45 7.20 10.91
C CYS A 110 -0.90 6.44 9.64
N LYS A 111 0.02 6.23 8.70
CA LYS A 111 -0.18 5.53 7.42
C LYS A 111 -1.25 6.15 6.49
N THR A 112 -1.74 7.36 6.79
CA THR A 112 -2.59 8.11 5.86
C THR A 112 -1.82 8.45 4.59
N VAL A 113 -2.52 8.40 3.46
CA VAL A 113 -2.00 8.67 2.13
C VAL A 113 -2.40 10.09 1.70
N PHE A 114 -1.48 10.79 1.05
CA PHE A 114 -1.65 12.14 0.51
C PHE A 114 -1.06 12.19 -0.89
N HIS A 115 -1.51 13.12 -1.74
CA HIS A 115 -0.78 13.41 -2.97
C HIS A 115 0.63 13.94 -2.64
N ASN A 116 1.62 13.58 -3.46
CA ASN A 116 3.01 14.03 -3.30
C ASN A 116 3.12 15.56 -3.25
N SER A 117 2.41 16.25 -4.16
CA SER A 117 2.36 17.71 -4.20
C SER A 117 1.71 18.32 -2.95
N CYS A 118 0.71 17.66 -2.37
CA CYS A 118 0.05 18.14 -1.16
C CYS A 118 0.95 17.98 0.06
N GLN A 119 1.59 16.81 0.22
CA GLN A 119 2.49 16.53 1.33
C GLN A 119 3.74 17.41 1.32
N ALA A 120 4.25 17.78 0.15
CA ALA A 120 5.40 18.67 0.02
C ALA A 120 5.14 20.09 0.57
N ASN A 121 3.88 20.52 0.62
CA ASN A 121 3.49 21.86 1.08
C ASN A 121 3.23 21.93 2.60
N VAL A 122 3.37 20.82 3.33
CA VAL A 122 3.10 20.75 4.77
C VAL A 122 4.28 20.18 5.53
N SER A 123 4.69 20.82 6.62
CA SER A 123 5.80 20.33 7.46
C SER A 123 5.41 19.11 8.30
N PHE A 124 4.12 18.97 8.64
CA PHE A 124 3.63 17.91 9.51
C PHE A 124 2.36 17.28 8.95
N CYS A 125 2.16 15.99 9.22
CA CYS A 125 0.93 15.30 8.84
C CYS A 125 -0.28 15.89 9.60
N PRO A 126 -1.30 16.44 8.91
CA PRO A 126 -2.44 17.10 9.56
C PRO A 126 -3.24 16.14 10.45
N ARG A 127 -3.29 14.85 10.09
CA ARG A 127 -3.94 13.82 10.89
C ARG A 127 -3.16 13.52 12.18
N CYS A 128 -1.83 13.44 12.12
CA CYS A 128 -1.01 13.22 13.32
C CYS A 128 -1.13 14.40 14.29
N VAL A 129 -1.07 15.64 13.79
CA VAL A 129 -1.27 16.84 14.61
C VAL A 129 -2.63 16.83 15.30
N ARG A 130 -3.71 16.48 14.57
CA ARG A 130 -5.06 16.36 15.14
C ARG A 130 -5.13 15.29 16.22
N ARG A 131 -4.54 14.11 16.00
CA ARG A 131 -4.49 13.03 17.00
C ARG A 131 -3.72 13.46 18.25
N GLN A 132 -2.57 14.10 18.09
CA GLN A 132 -1.75 14.54 19.22
C GLN A 132 -2.50 15.56 20.10
N LYS A 133 -3.16 16.55 19.50
CA LYS A 133 -4.00 17.50 20.23
C LYS A 133 -5.10 16.82 21.03
N TYR A 134 -5.78 15.83 20.43
CA TYR A 134 -6.81 15.06 21.13
C TYR A 134 -6.26 14.27 22.32
N HIS A 135 -5.09 13.64 22.17
CA HIS A 135 -4.43 12.95 23.27
C HIS A 135 -4.01 13.89 24.41
N GLN A 136 -3.50 15.07 24.10
CA GLN A 136 -3.14 16.09 25.10
C GLN A 136 -4.36 16.55 25.90
N GLN A 137 -5.46 16.84 25.23
CA GLN A 137 -6.72 17.23 25.88
C GLN A 137 -7.22 16.14 26.82
N LEU A 138 -7.25 14.88 26.37
CA LEU A 138 -7.67 13.76 27.23
C LEU A 138 -6.79 13.61 28.47
N GLN A 139 -5.48 13.81 28.34
CA GLN A 139 -4.58 13.79 29.49
C GLN A 139 -4.94 14.92 30.46
N GLU A 140 -5.07 16.16 29.99
CA GLU A 140 -5.45 17.30 30.85
C GLU A 140 -6.78 17.11 31.57
N PHE A 141 -7.75 16.41 30.96
CA PHE A 141 -9.02 16.05 31.59
C PHE A 141 -8.87 14.96 32.66
N LEU A 142 -7.96 14.00 32.47
CA LEU A 142 -7.74 12.89 33.41
C LEU A 142 -6.88 13.28 34.63
N TRP A 143 -6.10 14.36 34.53
CA TRP A 143 -5.28 14.90 35.62
C TRP A 143 -5.98 16.02 36.42
N LYS A 144 -7.27 16.27 36.15
CA LYS A 144 -8.17 17.13 36.94
C LYS A 144 -9.16 16.28 37.72
#